data_AF-V9GBX1-F1
#
_entry.id   AF-V9GBX1-F1
#
_cell.length_a   1.000
_cell.length_b   1.000
_cell.length_c   1.000
_cell.angle_alpha   90.00
_cell.angle_beta   90.00
_cell.angle_gamma   90.00
#
_symmetry.space_group_name_H-M   'P 1'
#
loop_
_entity.id
_entity.type
_entity.pdbx_description
1 polymer ?
#
loop_
_entity_poly.entity_id
_entity_poly.type
_entity_poly.pdbx_seq_one_letter_code
_entity_poly.pdbx_strand_id
1 'polypeptide(L)'
;MLGRGYIRWKLRQIDYLLRHRLVISIQEHIAPSRDDGKRQSPNILDDCDSLMGIFGYLSDKNVWHCTGSELARYVNVRDHTSVVQLNSHSFKLLYPLSFREQEISLRMSGSSSSRIRLPNQELREVKNGVANVPLQDGEYFMVEGDG
;
A
#
# COMPACT_ATOMS: atom_id res chain seq x y z
N MET A 1 -22.07 -11.14 21.08
CA MET A 1 -22.59 -10.83 19.73
C MET A 1 -22.72 -9.32 19.58
N LEU A 2 -21.77 -8.68 18.90
CA LEU A 2 -21.92 -7.27 18.51
C LEU A 2 -23.05 -7.17 17.47
N GLY A 3 -24.03 -6.29 17.69
CA GLY A 3 -25.19 -6.15 16.83
C GLY A 3 -24.81 -5.74 15.40
N ARG A 4 -25.51 -6.27 14.39
CA ARG A 4 -25.30 -6.01 12.94
C ARG A 4 -25.13 -4.52 12.58
N GLY A 5 -25.71 -3.60 13.34
CA GLY A 5 -25.58 -2.15 13.16
C GLY A 5 -24.18 -1.60 13.46
N TYR A 6 -23.49 -2.14 14.48
CA TYR A 6 -22.15 -1.69 14.88
C TYR A 6 -21.09 -2.06 13.84
N ILE A 7 -21.18 -3.29 13.31
CA ILE A 7 -20.31 -3.77 12.22
C ILE A 7 -20.50 -2.87 10.99
N ARG A 8 -21.74 -2.57 10.61
CA ARG A 8 -22.04 -1.65 9.50
C ARG A 8 -21.49 -0.24 9.70
N TRP A 9 -21.46 0.28 10.93
CA TRP A 9 -20.90 1.60 11.21
C TRP A 9 -19.37 1.62 11.09
N LYS A 10 -18.67 0.62 11.64
CA LYS A 10 -17.21 0.49 11.48
C LYS A 10 -16.80 0.32 10.01
N LEU A 11 -17.58 -0.44 9.23
CA LEU A 11 -17.33 -0.58 7.79
C LEU A 11 -17.45 0.74 7.04
N ARG A 12 -18.31 1.68 7.46
CA ARG A 12 -18.36 3.03 6.86
C ARG A 12 -17.08 3.83 7.05
N GLN A 13 -16.39 3.67 8.18
CA GLN A 13 -15.10 4.32 8.42
C GLN A 13 -14.03 3.70 7.51
N ILE A 14 -14.00 2.37 7.40
CA ILE A 14 -13.12 1.67 6.46
C ILE A 14 -13.39 2.13 5.02
N ASP A 15 -14.65 2.21 4.60
CA ASP A 15 -15.04 2.70 3.26
C ASP A 15 -14.57 4.12 3.00
N TYR A 16 -14.67 5.00 4.00
CA TYR A 16 -14.14 6.34 3.90
C TYR A 16 -12.62 6.31 3.67
N LEU A 17 -11.87 5.57 4.49
CA LEU A 17 -10.42 5.47 4.36
C LEU A 17 -10.01 4.88 2.99
N LEU A 18 -10.70 3.83 2.52
CA LEU A 18 -10.50 3.24 1.20
C LEU A 18 -10.75 4.25 0.07
N ARG A 19 -11.89 4.95 0.11
CA ARG A 19 -12.26 5.94 -0.91
C ARG A 19 -11.25 7.08 -1.00
N HIS A 20 -10.70 7.50 0.15
CA HIS A 20 -9.75 8.60 0.25
C HIS A 20 -8.28 8.14 0.22
N ARG A 21 -8.01 6.84 0.02
CA ARG A 21 -6.65 6.24 -0.04
C ARG A 21 -5.81 6.57 1.21
N LEU A 22 -6.43 6.47 2.37
CA LEU A 22 -5.82 6.74 3.67
C LEU A 22 -5.38 5.44 4.36
N VAL A 23 -4.50 5.58 5.36
CA VAL A 23 -4.01 4.45 6.15
C VAL A 23 -5.15 3.90 7.03
N ILE A 24 -5.31 2.57 7.01
CA ILE A 24 -6.18 1.83 7.92
C ILE A 24 -5.29 1.16 8.96
N SER A 25 -5.30 1.65 10.19
CA SER A 25 -4.59 1.03 11.32
C SER A 25 -5.55 0.14 12.10
N ILE A 26 -5.17 -1.11 12.31
CA ILE A 26 -5.86 -2.05 13.19
C ILE A 26 -4.99 -2.22 14.44
N GLN A 27 -5.56 -1.98 15.61
CA GLN A 27 -4.87 -2.04 16.89
C GLN A 27 -5.58 -3.03 17.81
N GLU A 28 -4.81 -3.94 18.39
CA GLU A 28 -5.29 -4.99 19.29
C GLU A 28 -4.44 -5.02 20.55
N HIS A 29 -5.07 -5.34 21.68
CA HIS A 29 -4.35 -5.57 22.93
C HIS A 29 -4.15 -7.07 23.18
N ILE A 30 -2.91 -7.46 23.47
CA ILE A 30 -2.59 -8.85 23.85
C ILE A 30 -2.72 -9.03 25.38
N ALA A 31 -2.47 -7.96 26.15
CA ALA A 31 -2.41 -8.03 27.60
C ALA A 31 -3.78 -8.38 28.22
N PRO A 32 -3.90 -9.50 28.96
CA PRO A 32 -5.16 -9.95 29.53
C PRO A 32 -5.46 -9.31 30.89
N SER A 33 -4.63 -8.41 31.41
CA SER A 33 -4.84 -7.84 32.75
C SER A 33 -4.47 -6.37 32.81
N ARG A 34 -5.45 -5.55 33.17
CA ARG A 34 -5.27 -4.26 33.81
C ARG A 34 -4.63 -4.48 35.19
N ASP A 35 -4.08 -3.41 35.72
CA ASP A 35 -3.63 -3.25 37.10
C ASP A 35 -4.70 -3.60 38.15
N ASP A 36 -5.99 -3.57 37.78
CA ASP A 36 -7.13 -4.01 38.60
C ASP A 36 -7.48 -5.52 38.47
N GLY A 37 -6.67 -6.31 37.74
CA GLY A 37 -6.87 -7.74 37.51
C GLY A 37 -7.93 -8.09 36.46
N LYS A 38 -8.60 -7.10 35.83
CA LYS A 38 -9.60 -7.32 34.77
C LYS A 38 -8.96 -7.34 33.38
N ARG A 39 -9.57 -8.06 32.43
CA ARG A 39 -9.18 -8.02 31.02
C ARG A 39 -9.41 -6.64 30.40
N GLN A 40 -8.45 -6.17 29.60
CA GLN A 40 -8.67 -5.04 28.68
C GLN A 40 -9.45 -5.55 27.47
N SER A 41 -10.51 -4.84 27.07
CA SER A 41 -11.22 -5.08 25.81
C SER A 41 -10.97 -3.92 24.86
N PRO A 42 -10.80 -4.15 23.53
CA PRO A 42 -10.76 -5.45 22.86
C PRO A 42 -9.43 -6.18 23.11
N ASN A 43 -9.52 -7.50 23.30
CA ASN A 43 -8.37 -8.39 23.44
C ASN A 43 -8.38 -9.36 22.28
N ILE A 44 -7.20 -9.68 21.73
CA ILE A 44 -7.09 -10.60 20.59
C ILE A 44 -7.73 -11.97 20.86
N LEU A 45 -7.69 -12.45 22.12
CA LEU A 45 -8.30 -13.74 22.50
C LEU A 45 -9.83 -13.72 22.42
N ASP A 46 -10.44 -12.54 22.55
CA ASP A 46 -11.89 -12.36 22.59
C ASP A 46 -12.45 -11.75 21.28
N ASP A 47 -11.59 -11.29 20.35
CA ASP A 47 -12.00 -10.51 19.16
C ASP A 47 -11.49 -11.04 17.79
N CYS A 48 -11.08 -12.32 17.72
CA CYS A 48 -10.67 -12.95 16.45
C CYS A 48 -11.73 -12.86 15.35
N ASP A 49 -13.01 -13.00 15.68
CA ASP A 49 -14.10 -12.97 14.69
C ASP A 49 -14.22 -11.61 14.00
N SER A 50 -14.03 -10.51 14.75
CA SER A 50 -14.06 -9.17 14.16
C SER A 50 -12.85 -8.94 13.26
N LEU A 51 -11.67 -9.42 13.65
CA LEU A 51 -10.48 -9.36 12.81
C LEU A 51 -10.67 -10.14 11.51
N MET A 52 -11.15 -11.38 11.58
CA MET A 52 -11.49 -12.17 10.39
C MET A 52 -12.51 -11.44 9.50
N GLY A 53 -13.52 -10.80 10.10
CA GLY A 53 -14.48 -9.98 9.37
C GLY A 53 -13.85 -8.78 8.65
N ILE A 54 -12.95 -8.06 9.31
CA ILE A 54 -12.24 -6.90 8.72
C ILE A 54 -11.32 -7.36 7.59
N PHE A 55 -10.46 -8.35 7.82
CA PHE A 55 -9.53 -8.85 6.80
C PHE A 55 -10.26 -9.51 5.63
N GLY A 56 -11.35 -10.24 5.90
CA GLY A 56 -12.24 -10.76 4.86
C GLY A 56 -12.84 -9.64 4.00
N TYR A 57 -13.31 -8.56 4.62
CA TYR A 57 -13.85 -7.38 3.91
C TYR A 57 -12.80 -6.66 3.04
N LEU A 58 -11.54 -6.64 3.47
CA LEU A 58 -10.45 -5.97 2.75
C LEU A 58 -9.84 -6.83 1.63
N SER A 59 -10.06 -8.15 1.65
CA SER A 59 -9.36 -9.12 0.80
C SER A 59 -9.54 -8.91 -0.71
N ASP A 60 -10.67 -8.36 -1.14
CA ASP A 60 -10.99 -8.06 -2.54
C ASP A 60 -10.77 -6.59 -2.92
N LYS A 61 -10.21 -5.80 -1.99
CA LYS A 61 -9.97 -4.36 -2.17
C LYS A 61 -8.51 -4.10 -2.57
N ASN A 62 -8.27 -2.96 -3.20
CA ASN A 62 -6.91 -2.51 -3.53
C ASN A 62 -6.21 -1.95 -2.29
N VAL A 63 -5.71 -2.84 -1.44
CA VAL A 63 -5.06 -2.51 -0.16
C VAL A 63 -3.72 -3.23 -0.06
N TRP A 64 -2.71 -2.52 0.43
CA TRP A 64 -1.41 -3.09 0.75
C TRP A 64 -1.35 -3.44 2.25
N HIS A 65 -1.24 -4.73 2.55
CA HIS A 65 -1.02 -5.21 3.91
C HIS A 65 0.47 -5.08 4.26
N CYS A 66 0.77 -4.32 5.30
CA CYS A 66 2.13 -4.06 5.74
C CYS A 66 2.20 -3.80 7.25
N THR A 67 3.39 -3.99 7.81
CA THR A 67 3.74 -3.56 9.16
C THR A 67 4.00 -2.05 9.22
N GLY A 68 3.98 -1.48 10.42
CA GLY A 68 4.31 -0.06 10.61
C GLY A 68 5.72 0.30 10.11
N SER A 69 6.69 -0.60 10.28
CA SER A 69 8.06 -0.40 9.80
C SER A 69 8.15 -0.41 8.27
N GLU A 70 7.39 -1.27 7.60
CA GLU A 70 7.34 -1.31 6.13
C GLU A 70 6.68 -0.06 5.56
N LEU A 71 5.59 0.41 6.18
CA LEU A 71 4.95 1.66 5.80
C LEU A 71 5.89 2.85 5.99
N ALA A 72 6.54 2.95 7.15
CA ALA A 72 7.50 4.02 7.44
C ALA A 72 8.67 4.02 6.45
N ARG A 73 9.20 2.83 6.13
CA ARG A 73 10.24 2.65 5.12
C ARG A 73 9.77 3.11 3.74
N TYR A 74 8.59 2.70 3.30
CA TYR A 74 8.04 3.12 2.00
C TYR A 74 7.85 4.64 1.91
N VAL A 75 7.30 5.26 2.95
CA VAL A 75 7.15 6.73 3.02
C VAL A 75 8.51 7.40 2.90
N ASN A 76 9.51 6.92 3.64
CA ASN A 76 10.86 7.47 3.57
C ASN A 76 11.49 7.34 2.17
N VAL A 77 11.31 6.19 1.50
CA VAL A 77 11.77 5.99 0.12
C VAL A 77 11.07 6.96 -0.82
N ARG A 78 9.74 7.04 -0.75
CA ARG A 78 8.91 7.90 -1.61
C ARG A 78 9.31 9.36 -1.49
N ASP A 79 9.50 9.85 -0.26
CA ASP A 79 9.74 11.27 0.00
C ASP A 79 11.16 11.72 -0.40
N HIS A 80 12.08 10.76 -0.58
CA HIS A 80 13.47 10.99 -0.98
C HIS A 80 13.80 10.43 -2.37
N THR A 81 12.78 10.07 -3.15
CA THR A 81 12.95 9.63 -4.53
C THR A 81 12.33 10.66 -5.47
N SER A 82 13.11 11.11 -6.45
CA SER A 82 12.66 12.05 -7.47
C SER A 82 12.57 11.36 -8.83
N VAL A 83 11.50 11.65 -9.58
CA VAL A 83 11.36 11.24 -10.98
C VAL A 83 11.93 12.35 -11.85
N VAL A 84 12.87 12.03 -12.74
CA VAL A 84 13.43 12.95 -13.74
C VAL A 84 13.01 12.48 -15.12
N GLN A 85 12.10 13.22 -15.75
CA GLN A 85 11.70 12.97 -17.13
C GLN A 85 12.87 13.32 -18.07
N LEU A 86 13.24 12.40 -18.95
CA LEU A 86 14.29 12.64 -19.95
C LEU A 86 13.69 13.04 -21.30
N ASN A 87 12.60 12.40 -21.70
CA ASN A 87 11.83 12.71 -22.91
C ASN A 87 10.39 12.20 -22.75
N SER A 88 9.60 12.19 -23.81
CA SER A 88 8.19 11.74 -23.77
C SER A 88 7.99 10.28 -23.36
N HIS A 89 9.00 9.42 -23.46
CA HIS A 89 8.90 7.98 -23.23
C HIS A 89 9.91 7.43 -22.23
N SER A 90 10.80 8.24 -21.67
CA SER A 90 11.78 7.75 -20.69
C SER A 90 12.00 8.70 -19.51
N PHE A 91 12.37 8.10 -18.38
CA PHE A 91 12.64 8.79 -17.14
C PHE A 91 13.72 8.04 -16.33
N LYS A 92 14.28 8.73 -15.33
CA LYS A 92 15.18 8.18 -14.31
C LYS A 92 14.59 8.39 -12.93
N LEU A 93 14.96 7.51 -12.00
CA LEU A 93 14.70 7.68 -10.58
C LEU A 93 16.00 8.13 -9.92
N LEU A 94 15.96 9.27 -9.22
CA LEU A 94 17.06 9.74 -8.38
C LEU A 94 16.72 9.42 -6.92
N TYR A 95 17.59 8.67 -6.26
CA TYR A 95 17.37 8.18 -4.91
C TYR A 95 18.71 7.94 -4.20
N PRO A 96 18.77 8.00 -2.86
CA PRO A 96 19.91 7.53 -2.08
C PRO A 96 20.22 6.05 -2.34
N LEU A 97 21.50 5.69 -2.51
CA LEU A 97 21.92 4.30 -2.80
C LEU A 97 21.42 3.27 -1.76
N SER A 98 21.16 3.69 -0.53
CA SER A 98 20.57 2.84 0.53
C SER A 98 19.15 2.36 0.23
N PHE A 99 18.48 2.94 -0.77
CA PHE A 99 17.14 2.54 -1.20
C PHE A 99 17.12 1.67 -2.45
N ARG A 100 18.29 1.29 -2.98
CA ARG A 100 18.38 0.39 -4.13
C ARG A 100 17.56 -0.88 -3.89
N GLU A 101 16.88 -1.34 -4.94
CA GLU A 101 15.97 -2.49 -4.95
C GLU A 101 14.69 -2.34 -4.10
N GLN A 102 14.46 -1.20 -3.44
CA GLN A 102 13.17 -0.95 -2.80
C GLN A 102 12.11 -0.60 -3.86
N GLU A 103 10.87 -1.01 -3.60
CA GLU A 103 9.74 -0.77 -4.50
C GLU A 103 9.12 0.60 -4.28
N ILE A 104 8.76 1.28 -5.38
CA ILE A 104 7.98 2.53 -5.37
C ILE A 104 6.81 2.43 -6.35
N SER A 105 5.68 3.02 -5.97
CA SER A 105 4.53 3.14 -6.86
C SER A 105 4.60 4.43 -7.67
N LEU A 106 4.58 4.31 -9.00
CA LEU A 106 4.52 5.43 -9.92
C LEU A 106 3.10 5.58 -10.46
N ARG A 107 2.57 6.81 -10.44
CA ARG A 107 1.27 7.16 -11.05
C ARG A 107 1.51 7.82 -12.39
N MET A 108 1.00 7.20 -13.45
CA MET A 108 1.06 7.74 -14.81
C MET A 108 -0.15 8.66 -15.03
N SER A 109 0.12 9.90 -15.44
CA SER A 109 -0.94 10.85 -15.81
C SER A 109 -0.97 10.98 -17.34
N GLY A 110 -2.09 10.66 -17.96
CA GLY A 110 -2.32 10.93 -19.40
C GLY A 110 -1.59 10.02 -20.39
N SER A 111 -1.08 8.85 -19.97
CA SER A 111 -0.35 7.92 -20.84
C SER A 111 -1.19 6.68 -21.19
N SER A 112 -1.20 6.30 -22.48
CA SER A 112 -1.66 5.03 -23.06
C SER A 112 -0.74 3.85 -22.73
N SER A 113 0.36 4.10 -22.02
CA SER A 113 1.36 3.06 -21.70
C SER A 113 0.76 1.95 -20.87
N SER A 114 0.86 0.73 -21.39
CA SER A 114 0.43 -0.48 -20.70
C SER A 114 1.55 -1.06 -19.82
N ARG A 115 2.82 -0.72 -20.12
CA ARG A 115 3.99 -1.33 -19.49
C ARG A 115 5.12 -0.32 -19.28
N ILE A 116 5.96 -0.58 -18.29
CA ILE A 116 7.24 0.09 -18.05
C ILE A 116 8.34 -0.93 -18.23
N ARG A 117 9.30 -0.67 -19.11
CA ARG A 117 10.55 -1.43 -19.19
C ARG A 117 11.55 -0.85 -18.20
N LEU A 118 11.99 -1.70 -17.29
CA LEU A 118 12.97 -1.41 -16.25
C LEU A 118 14.39 -1.34 -16.84
N PRO A 119 15.37 -0.77 -16.12
CA PRO A 119 16.77 -0.77 -16.52
C PRO A 119 17.32 -2.18 -16.81
N ASN A 120 16.89 -3.18 -16.04
CA ASN A 120 17.23 -4.59 -16.21
C ASN A 120 16.51 -5.29 -17.39
N GLN A 121 15.75 -4.56 -18.22
CA GLN A 121 14.94 -5.04 -19.34
C GLN A 121 13.64 -5.77 -18.98
N GLU A 122 13.34 -5.99 -17.69
CA GLU A 122 12.06 -6.56 -17.29
C GLU A 122 10.91 -5.58 -17.58
N LEU A 123 9.72 -6.13 -17.84
CA LEU A 123 8.51 -5.35 -18.05
C LEU A 123 7.62 -5.39 -16.81
N ARG A 124 7.17 -4.22 -16.37
CA ARG A 124 6.15 -4.05 -15.32
C ARG A 124 4.87 -3.54 -15.93
N GLU A 125 3.76 -4.21 -15.62
CA GLU A 125 2.44 -3.77 -16.06
C GLU A 125 2.00 -2.51 -15.32
N VAL A 126 1.35 -1.61 -16.06
CA VAL A 126 0.65 -0.46 -15.51
C VAL A 126 -0.81 -0.86 -15.33
N LYS A 127 -1.26 -0.99 -14.08
CA LYS A 127 -2.65 -1.34 -13.73
C LYS A 127 -3.35 -0.11 -13.20
N ASN A 128 -4.46 0.27 -13.84
CA ASN A 128 -5.24 1.45 -13.45
C ASN A 128 -4.39 2.74 -13.34
N GLY A 129 -3.44 2.92 -14.26
CA GLY A 129 -2.53 4.07 -14.28
C GLY A 129 -1.47 4.06 -13.18
N VAL A 130 -1.22 2.93 -12.52
CA VAL A 130 -0.19 2.76 -11.48
C VAL A 130 0.69 1.56 -11.81
N ALA A 131 1.99 1.70 -11.61
CA ALA A 131 2.95 0.61 -11.67
C ALA A 131 3.84 0.63 -10.43
N ASN A 132 4.15 -0.55 -9.90
CA ASN A 132 5.18 -0.71 -8.88
C ASN A 132 6.47 -1.11 -9.57
N VAL A 133 7.54 -0.37 -9.29
CA VAL A 133 8.86 -0.61 -9.87
C VAL A 133 9.92 -0.57 -8.78
N PRO A 134 10.96 -1.41 -8.86
CA PRO A 134 12.12 -1.31 -7.99
C PRO A 134 12.95 -0.07 -8.35
N LEU A 135 13.63 0.51 -7.36
CA LEU A 135 14.65 1.54 -7.55
C LEU A 135 15.94 0.91 -8.08
N GLN A 136 16.26 1.22 -9.33
CA GLN A 136 17.40 0.72 -10.08
C GLN A 136 18.11 1.86 -10.80
N ASP A 137 19.41 1.70 -10.98
CA ASP A 137 20.20 2.65 -11.76
C ASP A 137 19.97 2.44 -13.25
N GLY A 138 19.67 3.52 -13.95
CA GLY A 138 19.47 3.51 -15.39
C GLY A 138 18.14 4.14 -15.80
N GLU A 139 17.75 3.86 -17.04
CA GLU A 139 16.58 4.46 -17.67
C GLU A 139 15.40 3.50 -17.65
N TYR A 140 14.25 4.05 -17.28
CA TYR A 140 12.95 3.41 -17.37
C TYR A 140 12.28 3.91 -18.64
N PHE A 141 11.67 3.00 -19.39
CA PHE A 141 10.98 3.33 -20.64
C PHE A 141 9.50 2.99 -20.54
N MET A 142 8.66 3.95 -20.90
CA MET A 142 7.23 3.75 -21.06
C MET A 142 6.98 3.05 -22.41
N VAL A 143 6.24 1.95 -22.37
CA VAL A 143 5.93 1.12 -23.54
C VAL A 143 4.41 1.11 -23.74
N GLU A 144 3.98 1.52 -24.92
CA GLU A 144 2.58 1.44 -25.31
C GLU A 144 2.17 -0.02 -25.53
N GLY A 145 0.94 -0.35 -25.16
CA GLY A 145 0.37 -1.66 -25.54
C GLY A 145 -0.14 -1.57 -26.97
N ASP A 146 0.14 -2.58 -27.78
CA ASP A 146 -0.65 -2.81 -28.99
C ASP A 146 -2.10 -3.03 -28.52
N GLY A 147 -3.02 -2.21 -29.03
CA GLY A 147 -4.44 -2.23 -28.68
C GLY A 147 -5.15 -3.52 -29.09
#